data_AF-A0A2E2XC39-F1
#
_entry.id   AF-A0A2E2XC39-F1
#
_cell.length_a   1.000
_cell.length_b   1.000
_cell.length_c   1.000
_cell.angle_alpha   90.00
_cell.angle_beta   90.00
_cell.angle_gamma   90.00
#
_symmetry.space_group_name_H-M   'P 1'
#
loop_
_entity.id
_entity.type
_entity.pdbx_description
1 polymer ?
#
loop_
_entity_poly.entity_id
_entity_poly.type
_entity_poly.pdbx_seq_one_letter_code
_entity_poly.pdbx_strand_id
1 'polypeptide(L)'
;MLKGLIILLLFQLCGETLVRLTHTPIPGPVIGMLLLWAALFLKNGPSEDLSKTSQSMIQNLSLFFLPAGVGLFFLPASIQKYWLAVAAAMVAGTFVSMLFSGWLVKRLAGKGNPS
;
A
#
# COMPACT_ATOMS: atom_id res chain seq x y z
N MET A 1 -2.94 -15.38 15.43
CA MET A 1 -3.71 -14.90 14.24
C MET A 1 -4.81 -13.90 14.59
N LEU A 2 -5.81 -14.24 15.41
CA LEU A 2 -6.90 -13.30 15.76
C LEU A 2 -6.39 -11.98 16.35
N LYS A 3 -5.42 -12.05 17.27
CA LYS A 3 -4.76 -10.86 17.85
C LYS A 3 -4.12 -9.97 16.79
N GLY A 4 -3.38 -10.56 15.85
CA GLY A 4 -2.75 -9.83 14.74
C GLY A 4 -3.78 -9.14 13.85
N LEU A 5 -4.88 -9.83 13.52
CA LEU A 5 -5.95 -9.29 12.69
C LEU A 5 -6.65 -8.12 13.38
N ILE A 6 -6.97 -8.25 14.68
CA ILE A 6 -7.58 -7.17 15.47
C ILE A 6 -6.66 -5.96 15.51
N ILE A 7 -5.35 -6.15 15.71
CA ILE A 7 -4.38 -5.05 15.68
C ILE A 7 -4.42 -4.35 14.31
N LEU A 8 -4.31 -5.10 13.21
CA LEU A 8 -4.37 -4.54 11.85
C LEU A 8 -5.67 -3.76 11.61
N LEU A 9 -6.82 -4.34 11.98
CA LEU A 9 -8.12 -3.71 11.81
C LEU A 9 -8.31 -2.47 12.69
N LEU A 10 -7.77 -2.46 13.91
CA LEU A 10 -7.81 -1.28 14.79
C LEU A 10 -7.03 -0.13 14.17
N PHE A 11 -5.80 -0.38 13.70
CA PHE A 11 -5.00 0.66 13.05
C PHE A 11 -5.65 1.13 11.74
N GLN A 12 -6.22 0.22 10.96
CA GLN A 12 -7.00 0.52 9.76
C GLN A 12 -8.21 1.43 10.08
N LEU A 13 -8.97 1.11 11.13
CA LEU A 13 -10.14 1.87 11.56
C LEU A 13 -9.75 3.24 12.11
N CYS A 14 -8.66 3.32 12.88
CA CYS A 14 -8.10 4.59 13.35
C CYS A 14 -7.71 5.47 12.16
N GLY A 15 -6.98 4.92 11.18
CA GLY A 15 -6.61 5.65 9.96
C GLY A 15 -7.82 6.15 9.18
N GLU A 16 -8.82 5.31 8.97
CA GLU A 16 -10.09 5.67 8.34
C GLU A 16 -10.83 6.78 9.10
N THR A 17 -10.87 6.68 10.44
CA THR A 17 -11.51 7.69 11.29
C THR A 17 -10.77 9.03 11.18
N LEU A 18 -9.43 9.01 11.19
CA LEU A 18 -8.61 10.21 10.99
C LEU A 18 -8.83 10.83 9.61
N VAL A 19 -8.89 10.04 8.54
CA VAL A 19 -9.18 10.55 7.19
C VAL A 19 -10.55 11.20 7.14
N ARG A 20 -11.57 10.58 7.73
CA ARG A 20 -12.92 11.14 7.78
C ARG A 20 -13.00 12.44 8.57
N LEU A 21 -12.25 12.56 9.66
CA LEU A 21 -12.20 13.78 10.48
C LEU A 21 -11.39 14.90 9.81
N THR A 22 -10.28 14.56 9.16
CA THR A 22 -9.37 15.53 8.53
C THR A 22 -9.74 15.87 7.09
N HIS A 23 -10.69 15.14 6.49
CA HIS A 23 -11.09 15.24 5.08
C HIS A 23 -9.90 15.20 4.11
N THR A 24 -8.86 14.44 4.47
CA THR A 24 -7.66 14.33 3.66
C THR A 24 -7.90 13.47 2.42
N PRO A 25 -7.24 13.78 1.27
CA PRO A 25 -7.40 13.00 0.03
C PRO A 25 -6.66 11.65 0.05
N ILE A 26 -6.12 11.26 1.21
CA ILE A 26 -5.30 10.06 1.37
C ILE A 26 -6.21 8.91 1.81
N PRO A 27 -6.08 7.69 1.23
CA PRO A 27 -6.86 6.55 1.67
C PRO A 27 -6.60 6.20 3.15
N GLY A 28 -7.66 5.93 3.91
CA GLY A 28 -7.61 5.48 5.31
C GLY A 28 -6.59 4.36 5.59
N PRO A 29 -6.47 3.31 4.74
CA PRO A 29 -5.47 2.27 4.92
C PRO A 29 -4.01 2.76 4.95
N VAL A 30 -3.68 3.80 4.17
CA VAL A 30 -2.32 4.34 4.12
C VAL A 30 -1.98 5.03 5.44
N ILE A 31 -2.93 5.79 6.00
CA ILE A 31 -2.76 6.40 7.33
C ILE A 31 -2.67 5.32 8.41
N GLY A 32 -3.51 4.29 8.36
CA GLY A 32 -3.44 3.15 9.28
C GLY A 32 -2.07 2.46 9.26
N MET A 33 -1.48 2.28 8.08
CA MET A 33 -0.13 1.73 7.93
C MET A 33 0.95 2.63 8.56
N LEU A 34 0.87 3.95 8.39
CA LEU A 34 1.80 4.90 9.02
C LEU A 34 1.68 4.89 10.54
N LEU A 35 0.46 4.83 11.07
CA LEU A 35 0.20 4.72 12.51
C LEU A 35 0.76 3.41 13.07
N LEU A 36 0.52 2.30 12.38
CA LEU A 36 1.07 1.00 12.77
C LEU A 36 2.60 1.05 12.75
N TRP A 37 3.20 1.60 11.69
CA TRP A 37 4.65 1.75 11.60
C TRP A 37 5.22 2.58 12.75
N ALA A 38 4.61 3.72 13.08
CA ALA A 38 5.02 4.54 14.23
C ALA A 38 4.91 3.77 15.56
N ALA A 39 3.83 3.00 15.75
CA ALA A 39 3.67 2.16 16.93
C ALA A 39 4.71 1.03 17.01
N LEU A 40 5.05 0.41 15.88
CA LEU A 40 6.08 -0.61 15.80
C LEU A 40 7.48 -0.05 16.02
N PHE A 41 7.73 1.18 15.56
CA PHE A 41 8.99 1.89 15.79
C PHE A 41 9.21 2.12 17.29
N LEU A 42 8.17 2.54 18.02
CA LEU A 42 8.23 2.71 19.48
C LEU A 42 8.33 1.38 20.24
N LYS A 43 7.74 0.31 19.69
CA LYS A 43 7.67 -1.01 20.34
C LYS A 43 8.90 -1.91 20.06
N ASN A 44 9.85 -1.46 19.24
CA ASN A 44 10.97 -2.28 18.74
C ASN A 44 10.54 -3.50 17.90
N GLY A 45 9.48 -3.36 17.10
CA GLY A 45 9.13 -4.34 16.06
C GLY A 45 7.80 -5.08 16.25
N PRO A 46 7.41 -5.90 15.24
CA PRO A 46 6.13 -6.59 15.21
C PRO A 46 6.09 -7.78 16.17
N SER A 47 4.91 -8.06 16.74
CA SER A 47 4.68 -9.31 17.45
C SER A 47 4.63 -10.49 16.47
N GLU A 48 4.96 -11.68 16.94
CA GLU A 48 4.93 -12.91 16.12
C GLU A 48 3.52 -13.16 15.54
N ASP A 49 2.48 -12.88 16.31
CA ASP A 49 1.08 -12.92 15.87
C ASP A 49 0.77 -11.95 14.73
N LEU A 50 1.30 -10.73 14.78
CA LEU A 50 1.10 -9.72 13.75
C LEU A 50 1.80 -10.14 12.47
N SER A 51 3.06 -10.59 12.57
CA SER A 51 3.84 -11.08 11.45
C SER A 51 3.17 -12.27 10.74
N LYS A 52 2.75 -13.30 11.49
CA LYS A 52 2.03 -14.47 10.93
C LYS A 52 0.73 -14.08 10.24
N THR A 53 -0.02 -13.14 10.81
CA THR A 53 -1.30 -12.71 10.24
C THR A 53 -1.09 -11.92 8.94
N SER A 54 -0.18 -10.95 8.95
CA SER A 54 0.18 -10.19 7.75
C SER A 54 0.66 -11.11 6.63
N GLN A 55 1.53 -12.08 6.95
CA GLN A 55 2.02 -13.05 5.96
C GLN A 55 0.89 -13.89 5.36
N SER A 56 -0.06 -14.33 6.18
CA SER A 56 -1.22 -15.08 5.71
C SER A 56 -2.12 -14.24 4.80
N MET A 57 -2.32 -12.95 5.10
CA MET A 57 -3.08 -12.05 4.22
C MET A 57 -2.36 -11.80 2.89
N ILE A 58 -1.03 -11.64 2.91
CA ILE A 58 -0.20 -11.48 1.70
C ILE A 58 -0.25 -12.75 0.83
N GLN A 59 -0.26 -13.94 1.42
CA GLN A 59 -0.40 -15.19 0.67
C GLN A 59 -1.77 -15.30 -0.03
N ASN A 60 -2.81 -14.71 0.56
CA ASN A 60 -4.17 -14.70 0.01
C ASN A 60 -4.52 -13.40 -0.73
N LEU A 61 -3.52 -12.55 -1.02
CA LEU A 61 -3.72 -11.24 -1.64
C LEU A 61 -4.41 -11.32 -3.00
N SER A 62 -4.14 -12.38 -3.76
CA SER A 62 -4.81 -12.67 -5.04
C SER A 62 -6.34 -12.76 -4.89
N LEU A 63 -6.83 -13.30 -3.77
CA LEU A 63 -8.27 -13.37 -3.48
C LEU A 63 -8.85 -11.99 -3.21
N PHE A 64 -8.10 -11.09 -2.56
CA PHE A 64 -8.54 -9.71 -2.29
C PHE A 64 -8.52 -8.83 -3.55
N PHE A 65 -7.61 -9.11 -4.49
CA PHE A 65 -7.57 -8.40 -5.77
C PHE A 65 -8.61 -8.88 -6.77
N LEU A 66 -9.09 -10.13 -6.67
CA LEU A 66 -10.11 -10.64 -7.57
C LEU A 66 -11.37 -9.75 -7.60
N PRO A 67 -12.01 -9.43 -6.44
CA PRO A 67 -13.16 -8.52 -6.37
C PRO A 67 -12.88 -7.14 -6.98
N ALA A 68 -11.72 -6.56 -6.69
CA ALA A 68 -11.32 -5.27 -7.24
C ALA A 68 -11.14 -5.33 -8.77
N GLY A 69 -10.59 -6.44 -9.26
CA GLY A 69 -10.40 -6.72 -10.68
C GLY A 69 -11.71 -6.95 -11.42
N VAL A 70 -12.62 -7.76 -10.88
CA VAL A 70 -13.91 -8.03 -11.55
C VAL A 70 -14.81 -6.80 -11.58
N GLY A 71 -14.71 -5.91 -10.59
CA GLY A 71 -15.41 -4.63 -10.55
C GLY A 71 -15.10 -3.72 -11.74
N LEU A 72 -13.90 -3.83 -12.32
CA LEU A 72 -13.51 -3.07 -13.52
C LEU A 72 -14.36 -3.41 -14.75
N PHE A 73 -14.86 -4.65 -14.87
CA PHE A 73 -15.71 -5.04 -16.00
C PHE A 73 -17.10 -4.40 -15.96
N PHE A 74 -17.56 -3.97 -14.79
CA PHE A 74 -18.84 -3.30 -14.59
C PHE A 74 -18.76 -1.78 -14.79
N LEU A 75 -17.59 -1.23 -15.15
CA LEU A 75 -17.46 0.20 -15.45
C LEU A 75 -18.23 0.58 -16.72
N PRO A 76 -18.84 1.79 -16.77
CA PRO A 76 -19.57 2.29 -17.92
C PRO A 76 -18.74 2.24 -19.21
N ALA A 77 -19.38 1.94 -20.34
CA ALA A 77 -18.74 1.84 -21.66
C ALA A 77 -17.98 3.10 -22.10
N SER A 78 -18.32 4.28 -21.55
CA SER A 78 -17.59 5.52 -21.79
C SER A 78 -16.14 5.47 -21.27
N ILE A 79 -15.88 4.74 -20.18
CA ILE A 79 -14.53 4.60 -19.60
C ILE A 79 -13.72 3.55 -20.37
N GLN A 80 -14.39 2.56 -20.98
CA GLN A 80 -13.72 1.55 -21.80
C GLN A 80 -12.91 2.17 -22.94
N LYS A 81 -13.28 3.35 -23.46
CA LYS A 81 -12.50 4.04 -24.52
C LYS A 81 -11.10 4.47 -24.08
N TYR A 82 -10.84 4.63 -22.78
CA TYR A 82 -9.56 5.08 -22.25
C TYR A 82 -8.64 3.93 -21.82
N TRP A 83 -9.00 2.68 -22.09
CA TRP A 83 -8.21 1.50 -21.72
C TRP A 83 -6.76 1.57 -22.21
N LEU A 84 -6.55 2.09 -23.42
CA LEU A 84 -5.22 2.23 -24.02
C LEU A 84 -4.38 3.29 -23.27
N ALA A 85 -5.01 4.41 -22.89
CA ALA A 85 -4.36 5.45 -22.10
C ALA A 85 -4.02 4.95 -20.68
N VAL A 86 -4.90 4.16 -20.05
CA VAL A 86 -4.63 3.54 -18.74
C VAL A 86 -3.47 2.55 -18.85
N ALA A 87 -3.48 1.66 -19.84
CA ALA A 87 -2.40 0.69 -20.05
C ALA A 87 -1.06 1.39 -20.31
N ALA A 88 -1.05 2.41 -21.17
CA ALA A 88 0.14 3.22 -21.44
C ALA A 88 0.63 3.94 -20.17
N ALA A 89 -0.27 4.54 -19.38
CA ALA A 89 0.08 5.20 -18.12
C ALA A 89 0.65 4.22 -17.09
N MET A 90 0.12 2.99 -17.00
CA MET A 90 0.65 1.95 -16.11
C MET A 90 2.06 1.52 -16.52
N VAL A 91 2.28 1.26 -17.81
CA VAL A 91 3.60 0.84 -18.33
C VAL A 91 4.60 1.97 -18.16
N ALA A 92 4.29 3.16 -18.69
CA ALA A 92 5.17 4.32 -18.59
C ALA A 92 5.42 4.71 -17.12
N GLY A 93 4.39 4.72 -16.28
CA GLY A 93 4.51 5.02 -14.86
C GLY A 93 5.38 4.01 -14.11
N THR A 94 5.30 2.72 -14.44
CA THR A 94 6.17 1.69 -13.86
C THR A 94 7.62 1.91 -14.27
N PHE A 95 7.90 2.14 -15.54
CA PHE A 95 9.26 2.43 -16.03
C PHE A 95 9.83 3.70 -15.39
N VAL A 96 9.05 4.78 -15.35
CA VAL A 96 9.45 6.05 -14.74
C VAL A 96 9.73 5.87 -13.25
N SER A 97 8.83 5.18 -12.51
CA SER A 97 9.01 4.90 -11.09
C SER A 97 10.26 4.04 -10.83
N MET A 98 10.49 3.01 -11.63
CA MET A 98 11.66 2.14 -11.52
C MET A 98 12.97 2.89 -11.79
N LEU A 99 13.02 3.69 -12.86
CA LEU A 99 14.18 4.53 -13.19
C LEU A 99 14.42 5.60 -12.12
N PHE A 100 13.36 6.24 -11.65
CA PHE A 100 13.43 7.27 -10.62
C PHE A 100 13.91 6.68 -9.28
N SER A 101 13.37 5.54 -8.86
CA SER A 101 13.79 4.84 -7.66
C SER A 101 15.26 4.40 -7.76
N GLY A 102 15.67 3.81 -8.89
CA GLY A 102 17.06 3.45 -9.15
C GLY A 102 18.02 4.65 -9.14
N TRP A 103 17.62 5.76 -9.76
CA TRP A 103 18.39 7.01 -9.75
C TRP A 103 18.50 7.61 -8.35
N LEU A 104 17.41 7.60 -7.59
CA LEU A 104 17.37 8.12 -6.21
C LEU A 104 18.31 7.32 -5.31
N VAL A 105 18.26 5.98 -5.40
CA VAL A 105 19.19 5.10 -4.69
C VAL A 105 20.63 5.37 -5.12
N LYS A 106 20.93 5.50 -6.42
CA LYS A 106 22.27 5.83 -6.90
C LYS A 106 22.77 7.18 -6.37
N ARG A 107 21.89 8.18 -6.28
CA ARG A 107 22.24 9.52 -5.78
C ARG A 107 22.46 9.55 -4.27
N LEU A 108 21.72 8.76 -3.50
CA LEU A 108 21.88 8.63 -2.05
C LEU A 108 23.06 7.72 -1.68
N ALA A 109 23.22 6.60 -2.39
CA ALA A 109 24.34 5.67 -2.21
C ALA A 109 25.68 6.25 -2.69
N GLY A 110 25.67 7.10 -3.72
CA GLY A 110 26.85 7.85 -4.17
C GLY A 110 27.35 8.90 -3.18
N LYS A 111 26.64 9.12 -2.06
CA LYS A 111 27.06 9.96 -0.92
C LYS A 111 27.62 9.16 0.25
N GLY A 112 27.64 7.82 0.17
CA GLY A 112 28.31 6.93 1.10
C GLY A 112 29.74 6.64 0.62
N ASN A 113 30.68 7.48 1.02
CA ASN A 113 32.11 7.25 0.86
C ASN A 113 32.50 5.88 1.46
N PRO A 114 33.15 4.97 0.72
CA PRO A 114 33.72 3.77 1.31
C PRO A 114 34.96 4.17 2.14
N SER A 115 34.78 4.21 3.46
CA SER A 115 35.89 4.18 4.44
C SER A 115 36.02 2.79 5.01
#